data_AF-A0A326U3Y7-F1
#
_entry.id   AF-A0A326U3Y7-F1
#
_cell.length_a   1.000
_cell.length_b   1.000
_cell.length_c   1.000
_cell.angle_alpha   90.00
_cell.angle_beta   90.00
_cell.angle_gamma   90.00
#
_symmetry.space_group_name_H-M   'P 1'
#
loop_
_entity.id
_entity.type
_entity.pdbx_description
1 polymer ?
#
loop_
_entity_poly.entity_id
_entity_poly.type
_entity_poly.pdbx_seq_one_letter_code
_entity_poly.pdbx_strand_id
1 'polypeptide(L)'
;MLEWKQIATTLKAYKQRQRISYPAIARALGLKERQVYYIFQGKGDLLNSYALLRQLSQVLAIPPHLLGLSLIERPPIEIGREIAKRRKARRISQEALAEKMDRSVEFVSRLENKGEGLDNMRRRKALSLLLGIPPTLMGLADASIPMKQLVQKVDMQMYQDRLDTLYKTYYYKGASALQEVEQQIAQLKLLEQDSETRTMLYRYHALALLIAREDYNFHAIHVHSQACIDLAGDSAIKRALAHYHRAEAFREIELYGEAVTQIGLALKINHLPLNILYRLALEAGTIHYSAPPGIGEGTHYGAKMLSRAEKLFPQVAGSVDSISQLPILGEDFLALRRTMALVNDPSACAQAIEEARELSKVMPRRAMILDTYEADLAAKKGNIEEALLLTARAEQKAREMKSQLNLARVARVYEELKQQQM
;
A
#
# COMPACT_ATOMS: atom_id res chain seq x y z
N MET A 1 6.05 5.54 20.30
CA MET A 1 6.80 4.39 20.86
C MET A 1 8.28 4.76 20.85
N LEU A 2 9.03 4.59 21.95
CA LEU A 2 10.37 5.18 22.07
C LEU A 2 11.41 4.45 21.20
N GLU A 3 12.23 5.20 20.47
CA GLU A 3 13.41 4.66 19.78
C GLU A 3 14.51 4.27 20.77
N TRP A 4 15.38 3.31 20.41
CA TRP A 4 16.50 2.90 21.27
C TRP A 4 17.41 4.06 21.69
N LYS A 5 17.57 5.03 20.78
CA LYS A 5 18.28 6.29 21.07
C LYS A 5 17.62 7.05 22.21
N GLN A 6 16.29 7.10 22.27
CA GLN A 6 15.55 7.79 23.33
C GLN A 6 15.64 7.05 24.67
N ILE A 7 15.59 5.72 24.68
CA ILE A 7 15.82 4.91 25.88
C ILE A 7 17.24 5.14 26.42
N ALA A 8 18.25 5.07 25.55
CA ALA A 8 19.65 5.30 25.93
C ALA A 8 19.88 6.72 26.49
N THR A 9 19.27 7.74 25.87
CA THR A 9 19.30 9.13 26.36
C THR A 9 18.65 9.24 27.74
N THR A 10 17.50 8.58 27.94
CA THR A 10 16.80 8.58 29.23
C THR A 10 17.65 7.93 30.32
N LEU A 11 18.23 6.76 30.03
CA LEU A 11 19.15 6.06 30.94
C LEU A 11 20.32 6.98 31.33
N LYS A 12 20.98 7.60 30.36
CA LYS A 12 22.10 8.56 30.58
C LYS A 12 21.69 9.71 31.49
N ALA A 13 20.53 10.32 31.25
CA ALA A 13 20.03 11.43 32.05
C ALA A 13 19.79 11.03 33.52
N TYR A 14 19.15 9.89 33.78
CA TYR A 14 18.88 9.42 35.13
C TYR A 14 20.16 8.97 35.87
N LYS A 15 21.07 8.27 35.18
CA LYS A 15 22.39 7.95 35.73
C LYS A 15 23.16 9.21 36.15
N GLN A 16 23.16 10.24 35.30
CA GLN A 16 23.84 11.51 35.60
C GLN A 16 23.20 12.23 36.79
N ARG A 17 21.86 12.29 36.82
CA ARG A 17 21.10 12.91 37.92
C ARG A 17 21.38 12.25 39.27
N GLN A 18 21.47 10.92 39.30
CA GLN A 18 21.70 10.15 40.53
C GLN A 18 23.18 9.95 40.85
N ARG A 19 24.09 10.40 39.98
CA ARG A 19 25.55 10.24 40.11
C ARG A 19 25.98 8.78 40.32
N ILE A 20 25.27 7.83 39.73
CA ILE A 20 25.60 6.39 39.82
C ILE A 20 26.65 6.04 38.76
N SER A 21 27.68 5.30 39.17
CA SER A 21 28.77 4.85 38.28
C SER A 21 28.37 3.59 37.49
N TYR A 22 29.00 3.34 36.34
CA TYR A 22 28.78 2.11 35.58
C TYR A 22 29.10 0.83 36.38
N PRO A 23 30.19 0.76 37.17
CA PRO A 23 30.46 -0.40 38.04
C PRO A 23 29.36 -0.69 39.05
N ALA A 24 28.71 0.35 39.60
CA ALA A 24 27.63 0.19 40.56
C ALA A 24 26.38 -0.43 39.90
N ILE A 25 26.00 0.08 38.73
CA ILE A 25 24.89 -0.48 37.92
C ILE A 25 25.22 -1.92 37.51
N ALA A 26 26.45 -2.18 37.08
CA ALA A 26 26.90 -3.50 36.66
C ALA A 26 26.77 -4.53 37.79
N ARG A 27 27.22 -4.20 39.01
CA ARG A 27 27.03 -5.06 40.19
C ARG A 27 25.55 -5.29 40.52
N ALA A 28 24.74 -4.25 40.49
CA ALA A 28 23.32 -4.36 40.80
C ALA A 28 22.55 -5.26 39.80
N LEU A 29 22.98 -5.29 38.54
CA LEU A 29 22.34 -6.07 37.48
C LEU A 29 22.99 -7.44 37.24
N GLY A 30 24.10 -7.76 37.92
CA GLY A 30 24.89 -8.96 37.63
C GLY A 30 25.49 -8.97 36.22
N LEU A 31 25.81 -7.79 35.67
CA LEU A 31 26.38 -7.61 34.32
C LEU A 31 27.85 -7.20 34.39
N LYS A 32 28.57 -7.35 33.27
CA LYS A 32 29.91 -6.75 33.12
C LYS A 32 29.78 -5.26 32.84
N GLU A 33 30.68 -4.44 33.38
CA GLU A 33 30.68 -2.98 33.19
C GLU A 33 30.61 -2.56 31.71
N ARG A 34 31.36 -3.24 30.84
CA ARG A 34 31.33 -3.02 29.39
C ARG A 34 29.94 -3.21 28.77
N GLN A 35 29.15 -4.15 29.27
CA GLN A 35 27.78 -4.38 28.78
C GLN A 35 26.87 -3.21 29.18
N VAL A 36 26.99 -2.73 30.42
CA VAL A 36 26.27 -1.54 30.90
C VAL A 36 26.66 -0.32 30.06
N TYR A 37 27.95 -0.13 29.79
CA TYR A 37 28.40 0.94 28.90
C TYR A 37 27.71 0.87 27.52
N TYR A 38 27.66 -0.31 26.89
CA TYR A 38 27.01 -0.46 25.58
C TYR A 38 25.51 -0.20 25.60
N ILE A 39 24.80 -0.67 26.63
CA ILE A 39 23.37 -0.38 26.85
C ILE A 39 23.15 1.14 26.84
N PHE A 40 23.97 1.89 27.58
CA PHE A 40 23.86 3.35 27.66
C PHE A 40 24.28 4.06 26.37
N GLN A 41 25.09 3.43 25.53
CA GLN A 41 25.40 3.94 24.19
C GLN A 41 24.33 3.57 23.14
N GLY A 42 23.26 2.89 23.53
CA GLY A 42 22.24 2.41 22.58
C GLY A 42 22.76 1.29 21.68
N LYS A 43 23.82 0.58 22.11
CA LYS A 43 24.49 -0.48 21.34
C LYS A 43 24.16 -1.85 21.94
N GLY A 44 23.90 -2.82 21.07
CA GLY A 44 23.69 -4.23 21.42
C GLY A 44 22.24 -4.62 21.69
N ASP A 45 21.99 -5.94 21.69
CA ASP A 45 20.64 -6.50 21.75
C ASP A 45 20.03 -6.53 23.16
N LEU A 46 20.81 -6.23 24.19
CA LEU A 46 20.38 -6.26 25.59
C LEU A 46 19.24 -5.29 25.88
N LEU A 47 19.15 -4.17 25.15
CA LEU A 47 18.02 -3.25 25.25
C LEU A 47 16.68 -3.87 24.82
N ASN A 48 16.68 -4.99 24.08
CA ASN A 48 15.45 -5.71 23.75
C ASN A 48 14.90 -6.53 24.92
N SER A 49 15.66 -6.70 26.02
CA SER A 49 15.24 -7.48 27.19
C SER A 49 14.36 -6.65 28.12
N TYR A 50 13.11 -7.06 28.23
CA TYR A 50 12.11 -6.43 29.09
C TYR A 50 12.47 -6.59 30.59
N ALA A 51 13.01 -7.75 30.96
CA ALA A 51 13.49 -8.01 32.31
C ALA A 51 14.64 -7.05 32.69
N LEU A 52 15.59 -6.84 31.78
CA LEU A 52 16.71 -5.95 32.01
C LEU A 52 16.27 -4.48 32.11
N LEU A 53 15.38 -4.02 31.23
CA LEU A 53 14.85 -2.66 31.29
C LEU A 53 14.09 -2.40 32.60
N ARG A 54 13.40 -3.42 33.15
CA ARG A 54 12.78 -3.32 34.47
C ARG A 54 13.79 -3.19 35.59
N GLN A 55 14.82 -4.04 35.59
CA GLN A 55 15.88 -3.95 36.58
C GLN A 55 16.59 -2.60 36.51
N LEU A 56 16.83 -2.07 35.30
CA LEU A 56 17.36 -0.72 35.10
C LEU A 56 16.40 0.35 35.63
N SER A 57 15.09 0.21 35.40
CA SER A 57 14.07 1.10 35.96
C SER A 57 14.12 1.12 37.49
N GLN A 58 14.29 -0.03 38.13
CA GLN A 58 14.42 -0.12 39.58
C GLN A 58 15.75 0.48 40.09
N VAL A 59 16.87 0.05 39.52
CA VAL A 59 18.23 0.47 39.93
C VAL A 59 18.42 1.98 39.79
N LEU A 60 17.83 2.58 38.74
CA LEU A 60 17.95 4.00 38.44
C LEU A 60 16.70 4.79 38.82
N ALA A 61 15.75 4.20 39.56
CA ALA A 61 14.46 4.79 39.90
C ALA A 61 13.79 5.54 38.72
N ILE A 62 13.86 4.96 37.51
CA ILE A 62 13.26 5.52 36.30
C ILE A 62 11.81 5.07 36.27
N PRO A 63 10.83 5.97 36.14
CA PRO A 63 9.45 5.59 35.88
C PRO A 63 9.35 4.61 34.70
N PRO A 64 8.76 3.41 34.85
CA PRO A 64 8.78 2.35 33.83
C PRO A 64 8.32 2.80 32.43
N HIS A 65 7.32 3.69 32.36
CA HIS A 65 6.80 4.21 31.10
C HIS A 65 7.84 4.99 30.28
N LEU A 66 8.85 5.61 30.90
CA LEU A 66 9.94 6.29 30.20
C LEU A 66 10.92 5.32 29.53
N LEU A 67 10.86 4.03 29.88
CA LEU A 67 11.60 2.96 29.20
C LEU A 67 10.69 2.15 28.27
N GLY A 68 9.45 2.61 28.04
CA GLY A 68 8.45 1.89 27.25
C GLY A 68 7.91 0.64 27.95
N LEU A 69 7.95 0.60 29.28
CA LEU A 69 7.39 -0.50 30.08
C LEU A 69 6.00 -0.11 30.60
N SER A 70 5.05 -1.04 30.56
CA SER A 70 3.72 -0.89 31.18
C SER A 70 3.79 -1.01 32.71
N LEU A 71 2.97 -0.25 33.45
CA LEU A 71 2.79 -0.39 34.90
C LEU A 71 1.93 -1.60 35.28
N ILE A 72 1.05 -2.06 34.39
CA ILE A 72 0.19 -3.22 34.67
C ILE A 72 0.89 -4.49 34.18
N GLU A 73 1.30 -5.31 35.14
CA GLU A 73 1.88 -6.62 34.86
C GLU A 73 0.78 -7.67 34.67
N ARG A 74 0.79 -8.35 33.52
CA ARG A 74 0.24 -9.69 33.42
C ARG A 74 1.39 -10.70 33.46
N PRO A 75 1.26 -11.80 34.23
CA PRO A 75 2.18 -12.92 34.17
C PRO A 75 2.43 -13.35 32.72
N PRO A 76 3.67 -13.68 32.32
CA PRO A 76 3.97 -14.13 30.95
C PRO A 76 3.06 -15.27 30.48
N ILE A 77 2.66 -16.17 31.39
CA ILE A 77 1.74 -17.28 31.13
C ILE A 77 0.36 -16.78 30.70
N GLU A 78 -0.16 -15.70 31.30
CA GLU A 78 -1.45 -15.13 30.90
C GLU A 78 -1.39 -14.50 29.51
N ILE A 79 -0.27 -13.85 29.18
CA ILE A 79 -0.03 -13.30 27.84
C ILE A 79 0.06 -14.45 26.82
N GLY A 80 0.76 -15.54 27.16
CA GLY A 80 0.82 -16.77 26.35
C GLY A 80 -0.57 -17.34 26.05
N ARG A 81 -1.45 -17.39 27.06
CA ARG A 81 -2.85 -17.81 26.90
C ARG A 81 -3.66 -16.88 26.00
N GLU A 82 -3.47 -15.56 26.11
CA GLU A 82 -4.14 -14.59 25.23
C GLU A 82 -3.65 -14.71 23.78
N ILE A 83 -2.36 -14.96 23.57
CA ILE A 83 -1.78 -15.28 22.24
C ILE A 83 -2.48 -16.49 21.65
N ALA A 84 -2.58 -17.59 22.40
CA ALA A 84 -3.24 -18.81 21.95
C ALA A 84 -4.72 -18.55 21.60
N LYS A 85 -5.44 -17.80 22.44
CA LYS A 85 -6.84 -17.42 22.22
C LYS A 85 -7.00 -16.61 20.92
N ARG A 86 -6.16 -15.58 20.71
CA ARG A 86 -6.22 -14.67 19.56
C ARG A 86 -5.82 -15.36 18.26
N ARG A 87 -4.81 -16.22 18.31
CA ARG A 87 -4.42 -17.08 17.18
C ARG A 87 -5.57 -17.98 16.75
N LYS A 88 -6.22 -18.67 17.69
CA LYS A 88 -7.39 -19.53 17.41
C LYS A 88 -8.55 -18.74 16.83
N ALA A 89 -8.86 -17.57 17.38
CA ALA A 89 -9.92 -16.69 16.87
C ALA A 89 -9.68 -16.25 15.41
N ARG A 90 -8.41 -16.08 15.02
CA ARG A 90 -8.01 -15.76 13.64
C ARG A 90 -7.82 -16.98 12.73
N ARG A 91 -8.09 -18.19 13.23
CA ARG A 91 -7.89 -19.46 12.50
C ARG A 91 -6.47 -19.64 11.98
N ILE A 92 -5.47 -19.14 12.71
CA ILE A 92 -4.05 -19.30 12.37
C ILE A 92 -3.54 -20.57 13.08
N SER A 93 -2.89 -21.49 12.35
CA SER A 93 -2.26 -22.67 12.96
C SER A 93 -0.98 -22.30 13.71
N GLN A 94 -0.46 -23.16 14.58
CA GLN A 94 0.82 -22.88 15.25
C GLN A 94 1.96 -22.86 14.22
N GLU A 95 1.89 -23.72 13.20
CA GLU A 95 2.78 -23.80 12.06
C GLU A 95 2.82 -22.48 11.29
N ALA A 96 1.66 -21.93 10.93
CA ALA A 96 1.58 -20.67 10.20
C ALA A 96 2.07 -19.48 11.03
N LEU A 97 1.85 -19.49 12.34
CA LEU A 97 2.41 -18.45 13.22
C LEU A 97 3.93 -18.59 13.35
N ALA A 98 4.43 -19.83 13.45
CA ALA A 98 5.84 -20.14 13.54
C ALA A 98 6.58 -19.67 12.28
N GLU A 99 6.04 -19.97 11.10
CA GLU A 99 6.53 -19.50 9.80
C GLU A 99 6.60 -17.96 9.73
N LYS A 100 5.51 -17.27 10.09
CA LYS A 100 5.47 -15.79 10.11
C LYS A 100 6.45 -15.15 11.09
N MET A 101 6.85 -15.88 12.13
CA MET A 101 7.82 -15.42 13.13
C MET A 101 9.25 -15.90 12.86
N ASP A 102 9.46 -16.70 11.80
CA ASP A 102 10.71 -17.39 11.50
C ASP A 102 11.21 -18.24 12.69
N ARG A 103 10.32 -19.05 13.28
CA ARG A 103 10.61 -19.88 14.46
C ARG A 103 10.01 -21.28 14.31
N SER A 104 10.37 -22.18 15.22
CA SER A 104 9.81 -23.53 15.25
C SER A 104 8.41 -23.56 15.88
N VAL A 105 7.61 -24.57 15.52
CA VAL A 105 6.29 -24.83 16.12
C VAL A 105 6.41 -25.07 17.62
N GLU A 106 7.44 -25.78 18.05
CA GLU A 106 7.74 -26.01 19.47
C GLU A 106 7.98 -24.69 20.22
N PHE A 107 8.65 -23.72 19.60
CA PHE A 107 8.82 -22.39 20.17
C PHE A 107 7.46 -21.70 20.38
N VAL A 108 6.56 -21.75 19.40
CA VAL A 108 5.20 -21.19 19.52
C VAL A 108 4.42 -21.90 20.62
N SER A 109 4.52 -23.22 20.74
CA SER A 109 3.89 -23.99 21.83
C SER A 109 4.40 -23.55 23.20
N ARG A 110 5.72 -23.37 23.38
CA ARG A 110 6.29 -22.88 24.65
C ARG A 110 5.93 -21.42 24.93
N LEU A 111 5.89 -20.58 23.90
CA LEU A 111 5.41 -19.19 23.99
C LEU A 111 3.96 -19.14 24.49
N GLU A 112 3.07 -19.96 23.94
CA GLU A 112 1.65 -20.00 24.31
C GLU A 112 1.42 -20.59 25.71
N ASN A 113 2.11 -21.70 26.03
CA ASN A 113 1.86 -22.44 27.27
C ASN A 113 2.63 -21.91 28.48
N LYS A 114 3.85 -21.42 28.25
CA LYS A 114 4.79 -21.01 29.31
C LYS A 114 5.11 -19.51 29.28
N GLY A 115 4.68 -18.79 28.24
CA GLY A 115 5.08 -17.40 28.03
C GLY A 115 6.56 -17.24 27.64
N GLU A 116 7.21 -18.31 27.19
CA GLU A 116 8.66 -18.32 26.91
C GLU A 116 8.99 -17.40 25.74
N GLY A 117 10.00 -16.54 25.90
CA GLY A 117 10.38 -15.56 24.89
C GLY A 117 9.56 -14.27 24.89
N LEU A 118 8.56 -14.12 25.77
CA LEU A 118 7.90 -12.83 25.97
C LEU A 118 8.78 -11.83 26.71
N ASP A 119 10.02 -12.14 27.06
CA ASP A 119 10.99 -11.17 27.55
C ASP A 119 11.55 -10.26 26.43
N ASN A 120 11.39 -10.64 25.16
CA ASN A 120 11.88 -9.87 24.02
C ASN A 120 10.84 -8.87 23.50
N MET A 121 11.20 -7.59 23.51
CA MET A 121 10.28 -6.51 23.10
C MET A 121 9.93 -6.55 21.61
N ARG A 122 10.88 -6.87 20.72
CA ARG A 122 10.60 -7.01 19.28
C ARG A 122 9.60 -8.12 19.03
N ARG A 123 9.75 -9.24 19.75
CA ARG A 123 8.85 -10.38 19.66
C ARG A 123 7.43 -10.02 20.12
N ARG A 124 7.29 -9.31 21.23
CA ARG A 124 5.98 -8.81 21.68
C ARG A 124 5.33 -7.88 20.66
N LYS A 125 6.10 -6.98 20.03
CA LYS A 125 5.60 -6.08 18.98
C LYS A 125 5.12 -6.86 17.76
N ALA A 126 5.92 -7.82 17.29
CA ALA A 126 5.54 -8.69 16.17
C ALA A 126 4.25 -9.45 16.46
N LEU A 127 4.11 -10.04 17.66
CA LEU A 127 2.90 -10.74 18.08
C LEU A 127 1.68 -9.81 18.18
N SER A 128 1.87 -8.61 18.72
CA SER A 128 0.82 -7.57 18.78
C SER A 128 0.29 -7.26 17.37
N LEU A 129 1.19 -7.07 16.41
CA LEU A 129 0.83 -6.78 15.01
C LEU A 129 0.18 -7.98 14.32
N LEU A 130 0.81 -9.16 14.39
CA LEU A 130 0.37 -10.37 13.69
C LEU A 130 -1.01 -10.86 14.17
N LEU A 131 -1.24 -10.80 15.48
CA LEU A 131 -2.44 -11.37 16.10
C LEU A 131 -3.47 -10.30 16.49
N GLY A 132 -3.17 -9.02 16.27
CA GLY A 132 -4.03 -7.90 16.67
C GLY A 132 -4.25 -7.85 18.18
N ILE A 133 -3.23 -8.21 18.96
CA ILE A 133 -3.29 -8.14 20.43
C ILE A 133 -2.96 -6.70 20.82
N PRO A 134 -3.84 -6.00 21.57
CA PRO A 134 -3.57 -4.65 22.02
C PRO A 134 -2.18 -4.52 22.68
N PRO A 135 -1.38 -3.50 22.33
CA PRO A 135 -0.04 -3.30 22.91
C PRO A 135 -0.05 -3.28 24.44
N THR A 136 -1.12 -2.78 25.06
CA THR A 136 -1.31 -2.79 26.52
C THR A 136 -1.34 -4.20 27.10
N LEU A 137 -2.05 -5.15 26.46
CA LEU A 137 -2.07 -6.56 26.86
C LEU A 137 -0.72 -7.25 26.69
N MET A 138 0.08 -6.76 25.74
CA MET A 138 1.46 -7.21 25.54
C MET A 138 2.45 -6.49 26.47
N GLY A 139 2.00 -5.62 27.38
CA GLY A 139 2.88 -4.82 28.22
C GLY A 139 3.77 -3.84 27.44
N LEU A 140 3.43 -3.55 26.18
CA LEU A 140 4.14 -2.60 25.32
C LEU A 140 3.67 -1.15 25.51
N ALA A 141 2.56 -0.97 26.23
CA ALA A 141 1.96 0.32 26.52
C ALA A 141 1.37 0.31 27.93
N ASP A 142 1.40 1.46 28.59
CA ASP A 142 0.85 1.63 29.93
C ASP A 142 -0.68 1.67 29.87
N ALA A 143 -1.36 0.89 30.70
CA ALA A 143 -2.82 0.83 30.70
C ALA A 143 -3.48 2.02 31.43
N SER A 144 -2.69 2.79 32.18
CA SER A 144 -3.07 4.06 32.81
C SER A 144 -3.12 5.24 31.84
N ILE A 145 -2.52 5.09 30.66
CA ILE A 145 -2.64 6.05 29.57
C ILE A 145 -3.86 5.60 28.75
N PRO A 146 -4.99 6.33 28.78
CA PRO A 146 -6.13 6.03 27.93
C PRO A 146 -5.61 5.85 26.49
N MET A 147 -6.11 4.87 25.74
CA MET A 147 -5.66 4.68 24.35
C MET A 147 -5.80 5.98 23.54
N LYS A 148 -6.78 6.82 23.91
CA LYS A 148 -6.97 8.20 23.44
C LYS A 148 -5.78 9.16 23.69
N GLN A 149 -4.99 8.96 24.74
CA GLN A 149 -3.80 9.75 25.06
C GLN A 149 -2.51 9.18 24.48
N LEU A 150 -2.39 7.87 24.25
CA LEU A 150 -1.27 7.29 23.49
C LEU A 150 -1.36 7.57 21.99
N VAL A 151 -2.56 7.90 21.50
CA VAL A 151 -2.84 8.48 20.18
C VAL A 151 -2.56 10.00 20.14
N GLN A 152 -2.03 10.62 21.22
CA GLN A 152 -1.61 12.02 21.19
C GLN A 152 -0.59 12.24 20.06
N LYS A 153 -1.10 12.92 19.02
CA LYS A 153 -0.46 13.28 17.76
C LYS A 153 0.32 12.14 17.13
N VAL A 154 -0.40 11.11 16.70
CA VAL A 154 0.05 10.44 15.47
C VAL A 154 0.13 11.52 14.40
N ASP A 155 1.34 11.85 14.00
CA ASP A 155 1.58 12.89 13.02
C ASP A 155 1.06 12.41 11.66
N MET A 156 -0.12 12.89 11.26
CA MET A 156 -0.70 12.55 9.96
C MET A 156 0.19 13.05 8.82
N GLN A 157 1.07 14.03 9.08
CA GLN A 157 2.09 14.45 8.11
C GLN A 157 3.07 13.32 7.82
N MET A 158 3.46 12.51 8.82
CA MET A 158 4.34 11.36 8.61
C MET A 158 3.70 10.32 7.67
N TYR A 159 2.40 10.05 7.83
CA TYR A 159 1.67 9.17 6.93
C TYR A 159 1.51 9.79 5.54
N GLN A 160 1.29 11.10 5.47
CA GLN A 160 1.25 11.82 4.21
C GLN A 160 2.57 11.71 3.44
N ASP A 161 3.69 12.05 4.09
CA ASP A 161 5.03 12.02 3.49
C ASP A 161 5.39 10.59 3.04
N ARG A 162 4.99 9.58 3.83
CA ARG A 162 5.20 8.18 3.47
C ARG A 162 4.34 7.76 2.29
N LEU A 163 3.06 8.11 2.27
CA LEU A 163 2.16 7.86 1.16
C LEU A 163 2.71 8.48 -0.12
N ASP A 164 3.19 9.72 -0.09
CA ASP A 164 3.73 10.43 -1.25
C ASP A 164 5.01 9.75 -1.77
N THR A 165 5.88 9.29 -0.86
CA THR A 165 7.08 8.51 -1.18
C THR A 165 6.72 7.19 -1.86
N LEU A 166 5.72 6.47 -1.32
CA LEU A 166 5.25 5.21 -1.86
C LEU A 166 4.61 5.40 -3.23
N TYR A 167 3.82 6.46 -3.40
CA TYR A 167 3.20 6.80 -4.67
C TYR A 167 4.25 7.10 -5.74
N LYS A 168 5.24 7.96 -5.44
CA LYS A 168 6.35 8.27 -6.36
C LYS A 168 7.15 7.01 -6.70
N THR A 169 7.41 6.15 -5.71
CA THR A 169 8.12 4.89 -5.93
C THR A 169 7.35 3.97 -6.86
N TYR A 170 6.05 3.79 -6.63
CA TYR A 170 5.17 3.03 -7.51
C TYR A 170 5.19 3.59 -8.94
N TYR A 171 4.97 4.90 -9.09
CA TYR A 171 4.79 5.53 -10.39
C TYR A 171 6.09 5.51 -11.23
N TYR A 172 7.24 5.84 -10.63
CA TYR A 172 8.50 5.99 -11.35
C TYR A 172 9.36 4.72 -11.37
N LYS A 173 9.29 3.86 -10.35
CA LYS A 173 10.15 2.68 -10.23
C LYS A 173 9.44 1.35 -10.50
N GLY A 174 8.10 1.33 -10.51
CA GLY A 174 7.32 0.11 -10.71
C GLY A 174 7.45 -0.94 -9.59
N ALA A 175 8.17 -0.62 -8.49
CA ALA A 175 8.34 -1.59 -7.41
C ALA A 175 7.00 -1.88 -6.71
N SER A 176 6.63 -3.16 -6.62
CA SER A 176 5.52 -3.59 -5.76
C SER A 176 5.84 -3.23 -4.32
N ALA A 177 5.05 -2.32 -3.77
CA ALA A 177 5.10 -1.89 -2.38
C ALA A 177 3.81 -2.27 -1.63
N LEU A 178 3.06 -3.26 -2.14
CA LEU A 178 1.73 -3.60 -1.63
C LEU A 178 1.79 -4.00 -0.16
N GLN A 179 2.70 -4.91 0.20
CA GLN A 179 2.86 -5.35 1.59
C GLN A 179 3.17 -4.17 2.52
N GLU A 180 3.97 -3.21 2.07
CA GLU A 180 4.31 -2.05 2.87
C GLU A 180 3.12 -1.11 3.05
N VAL A 181 2.35 -0.87 1.98
CA VAL A 181 1.09 -0.13 2.02
C VAL A 181 0.08 -0.80 2.96
N GLU A 182 -0.04 -2.12 2.91
CA GLU A 182 -0.92 -2.91 3.79
C GLU A 182 -0.51 -2.81 5.27
N GLN A 183 0.80 -2.74 5.55
CA GLN A 183 1.28 -2.48 6.91
C GLN A 183 0.84 -1.10 7.42
N GLN A 184 0.89 -0.06 6.58
CA GLN A 184 0.41 1.28 6.94
C GLN A 184 -1.11 1.28 7.15
N ILE A 185 -1.88 0.60 6.28
CA ILE A 185 -3.32 0.40 6.44
C ILE A 185 -3.63 -0.26 7.78
N ALA A 186 -2.92 -1.34 8.13
CA ALA A 186 -3.13 -2.04 9.39
C ALA A 186 -2.88 -1.14 10.61
N GLN A 187 -1.87 -0.26 10.54
CA GLN A 187 -1.60 0.71 11.60
C GLN A 187 -2.68 1.79 11.70
N LEU A 188 -3.10 2.38 10.58
CA LEU A 188 -4.15 3.39 10.52
C LEU A 188 -5.51 2.86 10.97
N LYS A 189 -5.84 1.58 10.70
CA LYS A 189 -7.07 0.94 11.20
C LYS A 189 -7.15 0.89 12.73
N LEU A 190 -6.02 0.81 13.43
CA LEU A 190 -6.00 0.88 14.90
C LEU A 190 -6.36 2.27 15.42
N LEU A 191 -6.27 3.28 14.57
CA LEU A 191 -6.48 4.69 14.86
C LEU A 191 -7.81 5.22 14.30
N GLU A 192 -8.62 4.38 13.66
CA GLU A 192 -9.80 4.77 12.88
C GLU A 192 -10.94 5.29 13.79
N GLN A 193 -10.77 6.49 14.33
CA GLN A 193 -11.74 7.16 15.19
C GLN A 193 -12.19 8.52 14.64
N ASP A 194 -11.38 9.14 13.79
CA ASP A 194 -11.62 10.48 13.26
C ASP A 194 -11.63 10.53 11.71
N SER A 195 -12.12 11.64 11.17
CA SER A 195 -12.28 11.86 9.73
C SER A 195 -10.97 12.00 8.97
N GLU A 196 -9.90 12.48 9.62
CA GLU A 196 -8.58 12.66 9.03
C GLU A 196 -7.92 11.29 8.83
N THR A 197 -7.92 10.45 9.87
CA THR A 197 -7.45 9.06 9.81
C THR A 197 -8.21 8.27 8.75
N ARG A 198 -9.55 8.39 8.69
CA ARG A 198 -10.35 7.73 7.64
C ARG A 198 -10.00 8.22 6.24
N THR A 199 -9.70 9.51 6.08
CA THR A 199 -9.25 10.07 4.81
C THR A 199 -7.88 9.53 4.40
N MET A 200 -6.95 9.44 5.35
CA MET A 200 -5.64 8.85 5.11
C MET A 200 -5.76 7.36 4.75
N LEU A 201 -6.58 6.62 5.49
CA LEU A 201 -6.85 5.20 5.26
C LEU A 201 -7.45 4.96 3.86
N TYR A 202 -8.39 5.80 3.43
CA TYR A 202 -8.92 5.78 2.06
C TYR A 202 -7.81 5.94 1.01
N ARG A 203 -6.90 6.90 1.20
CA ARG A 203 -5.83 7.17 0.23
C ARG A 203 -4.81 6.03 0.15
N TYR A 204 -4.47 5.42 1.29
CA TYR A 204 -3.64 4.21 1.31
C TYR A 204 -4.33 3.04 0.61
N HIS A 205 -5.63 2.83 0.83
CA HIS A 205 -6.38 1.81 0.09
C HIS A 205 -6.44 2.08 -1.41
N ALA A 206 -6.59 3.35 -1.82
CA ALA A 206 -6.55 3.73 -3.24
C ALA A 206 -5.17 3.43 -3.86
N LEU A 207 -4.06 3.72 -3.16
CA LEU A 207 -2.73 3.33 -3.62
C LEU A 207 -2.55 1.81 -3.66
N ALA A 208 -3.02 1.09 -2.64
CA ALA A 208 -2.97 -0.37 -2.60
C ALA A 208 -3.69 -0.99 -3.80
N LEU A 209 -4.85 -0.44 -4.17
CA LEU A 209 -5.61 -0.85 -5.35
C LEU A 209 -4.83 -0.64 -6.66
N LEU A 210 -4.14 0.51 -6.81
CA LEU A 210 -3.29 0.78 -7.97
C LEU A 210 -2.13 -0.22 -8.07
N ILE A 211 -1.46 -0.52 -6.95
CA ILE A 211 -0.36 -1.50 -6.93
C ILE A 211 -0.89 -2.91 -7.21
N ALA A 212 -1.97 -3.32 -6.54
CA ALA A 212 -2.58 -4.64 -6.73
C ALA A 212 -3.01 -4.89 -8.18
N ARG A 213 -3.46 -3.84 -8.88
CA ARG A 213 -3.76 -3.88 -10.31
C ARG A 213 -2.52 -4.18 -11.16
N GLU A 214 -1.40 -3.53 -10.87
CA GLU A 214 -0.14 -3.81 -11.58
C GLU A 214 0.42 -5.21 -11.26
N ASP A 215 0.20 -5.70 -10.04
CA ASP A 215 0.60 -7.03 -9.59
C ASP A 215 -0.35 -8.14 -10.06
N TYR A 216 -1.44 -7.81 -10.77
CA TYR A 216 -2.50 -8.75 -11.16
C TYR A 216 -3.12 -9.52 -9.96
N ASN A 217 -3.12 -8.88 -8.78
CA ASN A 217 -3.63 -9.47 -7.54
C ASN A 217 -5.13 -9.17 -7.36
N PHE A 218 -5.97 -10.00 -7.99
CA PHE A 218 -7.43 -9.86 -7.97
C PHE A 218 -8.05 -9.78 -6.58
N HIS A 219 -7.52 -10.56 -5.63
CA HIS A 219 -8.02 -10.55 -4.26
C HIS A 219 -7.79 -9.19 -3.61
N ALA A 220 -6.58 -8.64 -3.72
CA ALA A 220 -6.25 -7.33 -3.19
C ALA A 220 -7.03 -6.20 -3.90
N ILE A 221 -7.25 -6.30 -5.22
CA ILE A 221 -8.12 -5.37 -5.97
C ILE A 221 -9.52 -5.35 -5.35
N HIS A 222 -10.13 -6.51 -5.13
CA HIS A 222 -11.46 -6.60 -4.53
C HIS A 222 -11.49 -6.03 -3.10
N VAL A 223 -10.56 -6.45 -2.25
CA VAL A 223 -10.47 -6.02 -0.84
C VAL A 223 -10.29 -4.51 -0.73
N HIS A 224 -9.36 -3.93 -1.48
CA HIS A 224 -9.04 -2.51 -1.37
C HIS A 224 -10.06 -1.61 -2.08
N SER A 225 -10.64 -2.05 -3.20
CA SER A 225 -11.71 -1.28 -3.85
C SER A 225 -12.97 -1.22 -3.00
N GLN A 226 -13.36 -2.33 -2.35
CA GLN A 226 -14.49 -2.33 -1.43
C GLN A 226 -14.21 -1.44 -0.21
N ALA A 227 -13.01 -1.53 0.37
CA ALA A 227 -12.62 -0.64 1.47
C ALA A 227 -12.67 0.85 1.08
N CYS A 228 -12.27 1.22 -0.14
CA CYS A 228 -12.42 2.59 -0.63
C CYS A 228 -13.88 3.04 -0.69
N ILE A 229 -14.80 2.17 -1.13
CA ILE A 229 -16.25 2.46 -1.17
C ILE A 229 -16.78 2.65 0.25
N ASP A 230 -16.44 1.74 1.18
CA ASP A 230 -16.90 1.80 2.57
C ASP A 230 -16.36 3.04 3.30
N LEU A 231 -15.10 3.41 3.04
CA LEU A 231 -14.44 4.57 3.63
C LEU A 231 -14.86 5.91 3.00
N ALA A 232 -15.44 5.89 1.79
CA ALA A 232 -15.92 7.11 1.15
C ALA A 232 -17.00 7.82 1.98
N GLY A 233 -17.80 7.06 2.75
CA GLY A 233 -18.90 7.60 3.55
C GLY A 233 -19.83 8.47 2.69
N ASP A 234 -20.15 9.66 3.17
CA ASP A 234 -21.01 10.63 2.45
C ASP A 234 -20.27 11.49 1.41
N SER A 235 -18.96 11.30 1.24
CA SER A 235 -18.21 12.07 0.26
C SER A 235 -18.50 11.58 -1.16
N ALA A 236 -19.31 12.34 -1.89
CA ALA A 236 -19.62 12.10 -3.31
C ALA A 236 -18.35 11.93 -4.17
N ILE A 237 -17.34 12.77 -3.93
CA ILE A 237 -16.06 12.71 -4.66
C ILE A 237 -15.33 11.40 -4.39
N LYS A 238 -15.16 11.01 -3.12
CA LYS A 238 -14.47 9.75 -2.76
C LYS A 238 -15.23 8.54 -3.31
N ARG A 239 -16.57 8.57 -3.28
CA ARG A 239 -17.40 7.48 -3.81
C ARG A 239 -17.25 7.35 -5.33
N ALA A 240 -17.27 8.46 -6.06
CA ALA A 240 -17.04 8.47 -7.50
C ALA A 240 -15.65 7.93 -7.86
N LEU A 241 -14.62 8.36 -7.13
CA LEU A 241 -13.24 7.90 -7.33
C LEU A 241 -13.05 6.41 -6.98
N ALA A 242 -13.70 5.92 -5.92
CA ALA A 242 -13.68 4.50 -5.57
C ALA A 242 -14.29 3.62 -6.67
N HIS A 243 -15.46 4.01 -7.21
CA HIS A 243 -16.08 3.33 -8.34
C HIS A 243 -15.23 3.43 -9.62
N TYR A 244 -14.64 4.61 -9.90
CA TYR A 244 -13.72 4.81 -11.01
C TYR A 244 -12.52 3.85 -10.94
N HIS A 245 -11.81 3.76 -9.81
CA HIS A 245 -10.64 2.89 -9.70
C HIS A 245 -11.01 1.41 -9.81
N ARG A 246 -12.20 1.03 -9.31
CA ARG A 246 -12.72 -0.33 -9.46
C ARG A 246 -13.08 -0.65 -10.92
N ALA A 247 -13.69 0.30 -11.63
CA ALA A 247 -13.99 0.18 -13.06
C ALA A 247 -12.71 0.00 -13.89
N GLU A 248 -11.70 0.83 -13.60
CA GLU A 248 -10.39 0.74 -14.24
C GLU A 248 -9.74 -0.64 -14.00
N ALA A 249 -9.74 -1.12 -12.76
CA ALA A 249 -9.21 -2.44 -12.43
C ALA A 249 -9.95 -3.58 -13.14
N PHE A 250 -11.28 -3.51 -13.24
CA PHE A 250 -12.09 -4.50 -13.98
C PHE A 250 -11.85 -4.46 -15.49
N ARG A 251 -11.68 -3.28 -16.09
CA ARG A 251 -11.32 -3.16 -17.51
C ARG A 251 -9.97 -3.82 -17.80
N GLU A 252 -8.98 -3.61 -16.95
CA GLU A 252 -7.63 -4.17 -17.16
C GLU A 252 -7.60 -5.69 -17.19
N ILE A 253 -8.58 -6.33 -16.57
CA ILE A 253 -8.72 -7.79 -16.50
C ILE A 253 -9.86 -8.31 -17.39
N GLU A 254 -10.31 -7.47 -18.32
CA GLU A 254 -11.35 -7.77 -19.33
C GLU A 254 -12.73 -8.14 -18.76
N LEU A 255 -13.01 -7.82 -17.49
CA LEU A 255 -14.34 -7.89 -16.89
C LEU A 255 -15.16 -6.63 -17.26
N TYR A 256 -15.44 -6.48 -18.56
CA TYR A 256 -16.05 -5.27 -19.11
C TYR A 256 -17.47 -5.01 -18.58
N GLY A 257 -18.27 -6.04 -18.27
CA GLY A 257 -19.62 -5.85 -17.72
C GLY A 257 -19.60 -5.20 -16.34
N GLU A 258 -18.68 -5.64 -15.50
CA GLU A 258 -18.42 -5.08 -14.18
C GLU A 258 -17.79 -3.69 -14.30
N ALA A 259 -16.85 -3.49 -15.23
CA ALA A 259 -16.25 -2.18 -15.49
C ALA A 259 -17.32 -1.14 -15.89
N VAL A 260 -18.20 -1.48 -16.84
CA VAL A 260 -19.35 -0.66 -17.27
C VAL A 260 -20.27 -0.35 -16.09
N THR A 261 -20.58 -1.36 -15.27
CA THR A 261 -21.44 -1.18 -14.10
C THR A 261 -20.82 -0.18 -13.12
N GLN A 262 -19.53 -0.33 -12.80
CA GLN A 262 -18.85 0.54 -11.84
C GLN A 262 -18.69 1.97 -12.37
N ILE A 263 -18.32 2.16 -13.64
CA ILE A 263 -18.20 3.52 -14.20
C ILE A 263 -19.57 4.20 -14.31
N GLY A 264 -20.63 3.43 -14.59
CA GLY A 264 -22.01 3.93 -14.57
C GLY A 264 -22.45 4.39 -13.18
N LEU A 265 -22.07 3.67 -12.11
CA LEU A 265 -22.29 4.11 -10.73
C LEU A 265 -21.54 5.41 -10.41
N ALA A 266 -20.30 5.55 -10.88
CA ALA A 266 -19.54 6.79 -10.69
C ALA A 266 -20.19 7.99 -11.40
N LEU A 267 -20.66 7.80 -12.64
CA LEU A 267 -21.28 8.86 -13.46
C LEU A 267 -22.64 9.33 -12.94
N LYS A 268 -23.36 8.50 -12.17
CA LYS A 268 -24.64 8.86 -11.53
C LYS A 268 -24.49 9.80 -10.35
N ILE A 269 -23.26 10.04 -9.86
CA ILE A 269 -23.02 10.94 -8.73
C ILE A 269 -23.06 12.40 -9.22
N ASN A 270 -23.99 13.17 -8.67
CA ASN A 270 -24.21 14.57 -9.04
C ASN A 270 -23.17 15.51 -8.40
N HIS A 271 -23.07 16.73 -8.95
CA HIS A 271 -22.24 17.83 -8.42
C HIS A 271 -20.75 17.51 -8.26
N LEU A 272 -20.19 16.70 -9.15
CA LEU A 272 -18.76 16.41 -9.15
C LEU A 272 -17.94 17.59 -9.72
N PRO A 273 -16.75 17.86 -9.18
CA PRO A 273 -15.81 18.81 -9.78
C PRO A 273 -15.44 18.43 -11.22
N LEU A 274 -15.12 19.43 -12.06
CA LEU A 274 -14.82 19.23 -13.49
C LEU A 274 -13.67 18.25 -13.72
N ASN A 275 -12.62 18.28 -12.89
CA ASN A 275 -11.49 17.35 -13.01
C ASN A 275 -11.88 15.89 -12.74
N ILE A 276 -12.88 15.65 -11.90
CA ILE A 276 -13.44 14.31 -11.67
C ILE A 276 -14.32 13.91 -12.85
N LEU A 277 -15.21 14.80 -13.32
CA LEU A 277 -16.05 14.55 -14.49
C LEU A 277 -15.23 14.22 -15.74
N TYR A 278 -14.12 14.93 -15.94
CA TYR A 278 -13.16 14.65 -17.00
C TYR A 278 -12.62 13.21 -16.92
N ARG A 279 -12.16 12.77 -15.74
CA ARG A 279 -11.66 11.40 -15.53
C ARG A 279 -12.73 10.34 -15.79
N LEU A 280 -13.94 10.58 -15.28
CA LEU A 280 -15.05 9.66 -15.47
C LEU A 280 -15.44 9.57 -16.94
N ALA A 281 -15.51 10.69 -17.66
CA ALA A 281 -15.79 10.71 -19.09
C ALA A 281 -14.69 9.99 -19.89
N LEU A 282 -13.42 10.23 -19.55
CA LEU A 282 -12.29 9.59 -20.23
C LEU A 282 -12.29 8.07 -20.04
N GLU A 283 -12.47 7.59 -18.81
CA GLU A 283 -12.48 6.15 -18.52
C GLU A 283 -13.77 5.48 -19.03
N ALA A 284 -14.93 6.14 -18.94
CA ALA A 284 -16.15 5.64 -19.56
C ALA A 284 -15.99 5.53 -21.07
N GLY A 285 -15.40 6.54 -21.72
CA GLY A 285 -15.07 6.49 -23.14
C GLY A 285 -14.20 5.29 -23.47
N THR A 286 -13.12 5.09 -22.71
CA THR A 286 -12.21 3.95 -22.88
C THR A 286 -12.93 2.61 -22.69
N ILE A 287 -13.67 2.43 -21.59
CA ILE A 287 -14.38 1.19 -21.27
C ILE A 287 -15.40 0.84 -22.35
N HIS A 288 -16.29 1.79 -22.70
CA HIS A 288 -17.38 1.53 -23.62
C HIS A 288 -16.92 1.35 -25.07
N TYR A 289 -15.80 1.97 -25.44
CA TYR A 289 -15.23 1.80 -26.78
C TYR A 289 -14.52 0.44 -26.91
N SER A 290 -13.76 0.02 -25.89
CA SER A 290 -13.04 -1.25 -25.92
C SER A 290 -13.89 -2.48 -25.56
N ALA A 291 -15.11 -2.29 -25.03
CA ALA A 291 -15.99 -3.39 -24.64
C ALA A 291 -16.44 -4.23 -25.85
N PRO A 292 -16.53 -5.57 -25.71
CA PRO A 292 -17.10 -6.44 -26.74
C PRO A 292 -18.55 -6.07 -27.11
N PRO A 293 -19.02 -6.41 -28.32
CA PRO A 293 -20.41 -6.20 -28.72
C PRO A 293 -21.41 -6.78 -27.71
N GLY A 294 -22.43 -6.00 -27.34
CA GLY A 294 -23.45 -6.39 -26.37
C GLY A 294 -23.12 -6.04 -24.91
N ILE A 295 -21.90 -5.54 -24.61
CA ILE A 295 -21.53 -5.07 -23.28
C ILE A 295 -21.53 -3.52 -23.24
N GLY A 296 -22.35 -2.94 -22.37
CA GLY A 296 -22.50 -1.50 -22.21
C GLY A 296 -23.23 -0.81 -23.37
N GLU A 297 -23.00 0.49 -23.53
CA GLU A 297 -23.68 1.33 -24.53
C GLU A 297 -22.99 1.39 -25.91
N GLY A 298 -21.90 0.64 -26.11
CA GLY A 298 -21.19 0.51 -27.39
C GLY A 298 -20.28 1.68 -27.78
N THR A 299 -19.67 1.55 -28.95
CA THR A 299 -18.60 2.44 -29.46
C THR A 299 -19.07 3.88 -29.68
N HIS A 300 -20.32 4.09 -30.11
CA HIS A 300 -20.88 5.43 -30.30
C HIS A 300 -20.94 6.21 -28.97
N TYR A 301 -21.41 5.56 -27.90
CA TYR A 301 -21.40 6.17 -26.57
C TYR A 301 -19.97 6.39 -26.05
N GLY A 302 -19.08 5.42 -26.28
CA GLY A 302 -17.65 5.56 -25.98
C GLY A 302 -17.05 6.81 -26.62
N ALA A 303 -17.24 7.01 -27.93
CA ALA A 303 -16.79 8.18 -28.67
C ALA A 303 -17.38 9.49 -28.13
N LYS A 304 -18.67 9.50 -27.79
CA LYS A 304 -19.33 10.66 -27.15
C LYS A 304 -18.69 11.03 -25.82
N MET A 305 -18.32 10.04 -25.00
CA MET A 305 -17.66 10.26 -23.71
C MET A 305 -16.21 10.74 -23.86
N LEU A 306 -15.46 10.23 -24.85
CA LEU A 306 -14.13 10.74 -25.19
C LEU A 306 -14.18 12.20 -25.65
N SER A 307 -15.10 12.54 -26.56
CA SER A 307 -15.30 13.93 -27.00
C SER A 307 -15.69 14.85 -25.85
N ARG A 308 -16.48 14.36 -24.88
CA ARG A 308 -16.78 15.10 -23.66
C ARG A 308 -15.51 15.34 -22.82
N ALA A 309 -14.65 14.33 -22.67
CA ALA A 309 -13.39 14.46 -21.94
C ALA A 309 -12.47 15.51 -22.62
N GLU A 310 -12.35 15.49 -23.94
CA GLU A 310 -11.58 16.48 -24.72
C GLU A 310 -12.09 17.91 -24.49
N LYS A 311 -13.41 18.13 -24.47
CA LYS A 311 -13.99 19.46 -24.17
C LYS A 311 -13.76 19.94 -22.75
N LEU A 312 -13.65 19.00 -21.79
CA LEU A 312 -13.38 19.32 -20.39
C LEU A 312 -11.89 19.57 -20.14
N PHE A 313 -11.00 18.95 -20.93
CA PHE A 313 -9.56 18.95 -20.70
C PHE A 313 -8.96 20.36 -20.54
N PRO A 314 -9.22 21.36 -21.43
CA PRO A 314 -8.65 22.70 -21.29
C PRO A 314 -9.02 23.40 -19.97
N GLN A 315 -10.15 23.03 -19.36
CA GLN A 315 -10.65 23.62 -18.12
C GLN A 315 -10.02 23.00 -16.88
N VAL A 316 -9.39 21.83 -17.02
CA VAL A 316 -8.81 21.06 -15.92
C VAL A 316 -7.31 20.81 -16.10
N ALA A 317 -6.73 21.28 -17.21
CA ALA A 317 -5.30 21.23 -17.47
C ALA A 317 -4.53 21.94 -16.32
N GLY A 318 -3.53 21.25 -15.77
CA GLY A 318 -2.76 21.72 -14.62
C GLY A 318 -3.44 21.55 -13.26
N SER A 319 -4.67 21.01 -13.19
CA SER A 319 -5.29 20.66 -11.91
C SER A 319 -4.55 19.50 -11.23
N VAL A 320 -4.45 19.56 -9.91
CA VAL A 320 -3.83 18.52 -9.09
C VAL A 320 -4.89 17.49 -8.69
N ASP A 321 -4.50 16.21 -8.69
CA ASP A 321 -5.34 15.12 -8.21
C ASP A 321 -5.53 15.21 -6.69
N SER A 322 -6.78 15.29 -6.23
CA SER A 322 -7.12 15.35 -4.80
C SER A 322 -6.68 14.11 -3.99
N ILE A 323 -6.46 12.95 -4.63
CA ILE A 323 -6.05 11.72 -3.95
C ILE A 323 -4.53 11.59 -3.89
N SER A 324 -3.84 11.83 -5.01
CA SER A 324 -2.40 11.58 -5.11
C SER A 324 -1.54 12.84 -4.95
N GLN A 325 -2.15 14.02 -4.95
CA GLN A 325 -1.46 15.32 -5.04
C GLN A 325 -0.49 15.43 -6.23
N LEU A 326 -0.56 14.51 -7.19
CA LEU A 326 0.28 14.55 -8.37
C LEU A 326 -0.47 15.18 -9.56
N PRO A 327 0.26 15.89 -10.44
CA PRO A 327 -0.27 16.33 -11.73
C PRO A 327 -0.41 15.10 -12.63
N ILE A 328 -1.58 14.47 -12.64
CA ILE A 328 -1.79 13.19 -13.34
C ILE A 328 -2.54 13.37 -14.67
N LEU A 329 -3.12 14.54 -14.94
CA LEU A 329 -3.96 14.75 -16.11
C LEU A 329 -3.31 15.73 -17.10
N GLY A 330 -2.20 15.29 -17.71
CA GLY A 330 -1.63 15.95 -18.87
C GLY A 330 -2.31 15.53 -20.17
N GLU A 331 -2.04 16.25 -21.25
CA GLU A 331 -2.47 15.89 -22.61
C GLU A 331 -2.01 14.48 -23.00
N ASP A 332 -0.82 14.09 -22.54
CA ASP A 332 -0.28 12.75 -22.76
C ASP A 332 -1.14 11.63 -22.15
N PHE A 333 -1.80 11.86 -21.02
CA PHE A 333 -2.73 10.89 -20.45
C PHE A 333 -4.02 10.77 -21.27
N LEU A 334 -4.54 11.90 -21.78
CA LEU A 334 -5.70 11.92 -22.66
C LEU A 334 -5.39 11.14 -23.95
N ALA A 335 -4.27 11.47 -24.60
CA ALA A 335 -3.82 10.82 -25.82
C ALA A 335 -3.63 9.31 -25.62
N LEU A 336 -2.97 8.89 -24.52
CA LEU A 336 -2.81 7.48 -24.18
C LEU A 336 -4.16 6.76 -24.04
N ARG A 337 -5.14 7.36 -23.36
CA ARG A 337 -6.47 6.75 -23.19
C ARG A 337 -7.23 6.66 -24.51
N ARG A 338 -7.07 7.64 -25.40
CA ARG A 338 -7.61 7.58 -26.78
C ARG A 338 -7.00 6.41 -27.54
N THR A 339 -5.68 6.20 -27.46
CA THR A 339 -5.02 5.01 -28.04
C THR A 339 -5.64 3.71 -27.52
N MET A 340 -5.83 3.59 -26.20
CA MET A 340 -6.41 2.39 -25.59
C MET A 340 -7.85 2.13 -26.09
N ALA A 341 -8.66 3.18 -26.21
CA ALA A 341 -10.02 3.08 -26.72
C ALA A 341 -10.04 2.62 -28.17
N LEU A 342 -9.19 3.21 -29.01
CA LEU A 342 -9.17 3.03 -30.46
C LEU A 342 -8.42 1.78 -30.94
N VAL A 343 -7.98 0.90 -30.05
CA VAL A 343 -7.17 -0.29 -30.39
C VAL A 343 -7.81 -1.21 -31.45
N ASN A 344 -9.14 -1.18 -31.57
CA ASN A 344 -9.90 -1.97 -32.55
C ASN A 344 -10.17 -1.23 -33.88
N ASP A 345 -9.75 0.04 -34.02
CA ASP A 345 -9.76 0.83 -35.25
C ASP A 345 -8.30 1.14 -35.64
N PRO A 346 -7.67 0.34 -36.52
CA PRO A 346 -6.25 0.49 -36.85
C PRO A 346 -5.86 1.89 -37.37
N SER A 347 -6.75 2.55 -38.10
CA SER A 347 -6.47 3.88 -38.66
C SER A 347 -6.48 4.94 -37.57
N ALA A 348 -7.54 4.97 -36.75
CA ALA A 348 -7.65 5.93 -35.66
C ALA A 348 -6.62 5.67 -34.55
N CYS A 349 -6.30 4.40 -34.28
CA CYS A 349 -5.26 4.00 -33.33
C CYS A 349 -3.89 4.53 -33.72
N ALA A 350 -3.51 4.41 -35.00
CA ALA A 350 -2.22 4.88 -35.50
C ALA A 350 -2.02 6.38 -35.24
N GLN A 351 -3.03 7.20 -35.56
CA GLN A 351 -3.00 8.63 -35.30
C GLN A 351 -2.91 8.95 -33.80
N ALA A 352 -3.69 8.24 -32.97
CA ALA A 352 -3.67 8.45 -31.52
C ALA A 352 -2.33 8.07 -30.88
N ILE A 353 -1.67 7.02 -31.38
CA ILE A 353 -0.32 6.62 -30.95
C ILE A 353 0.70 7.71 -31.25
N GLU A 354 0.68 8.27 -32.46
CA GLU A 354 1.60 9.35 -32.87
C GLU A 354 1.46 10.57 -31.95
N GLU A 355 0.23 11.05 -31.75
CA GLU A 355 -0.07 12.14 -30.81
C GLU A 355 0.42 11.82 -29.38
N ALA A 356 0.14 10.61 -28.89
CA ALA A 356 0.56 10.19 -27.56
C ALA A 356 2.09 10.12 -27.42
N ARG A 357 2.82 9.72 -28.47
CA ARG A 357 4.30 9.66 -28.49
C ARG A 357 4.94 11.03 -28.40
N GLU A 358 4.41 12.00 -29.13
CA GLU A 358 4.91 13.38 -29.10
C GLU A 358 4.83 13.97 -27.69
N LEU A 359 3.76 13.65 -26.96
CA LEU A 359 3.47 14.14 -25.63
C LEU A 359 4.15 13.32 -24.51
N SER A 360 4.38 12.02 -24.70
CA SER A 360 4.83 11.08 -23.64
C SER A 360 6.35 10.94 -23.45
N LYS A 361 7.16 11.89 -23.95
CA LYS A 361 8.65 11.75 -24.05
C LYS A 361 9.38 11.45 -22.72
N VAL A 362 8.75 11.66 -21.57
CA VAL A 362 9.42 11.63 -20.25
C VAL A 362 8.99 10.46 -19.35
N MET A 363 8.02 9.63 -19.77
CA MET A 363 7.43 8.61 -18.87
C MET A 363 7.64 7.18 -19.35
N PRO A 364 8.57 6.39 -18.75
CA PRO A 364 8.89 5.02 -19.17
C PRO A 364 7.67 4.10 -19.23
N ARG A 365 6.76 4.20 -18.25
CA ARG A 365 5.53 3.40 -18.22
C ARG A 365 4.63 3.69 -19.41
N ARG A 366 4.43 4.96 -19.77
CA ARG A 366 3.59 5.34 -20.92
C ARG A 366 4.23 4.88 -22.22
N ALA A 367 5.54 5.09 -22.37
CA ALA A 367 6.29 4.64 -23.53
C ALA A 367 6.17 3.12 -23.75
N MET A 368 6.24 2.31 -22.69
CA MET A 368 6.05 0.86 -22.79
C MET A 368 4.61 0.47 -23.19
N ILE A 369 3.60 1.17 -22.65
CA ILE A 369 2.20 0.92 -23.06
C ILE A 369 2.02 1.23 -24.54
N LEU A 370 2.58 2.34 -25.01
CA LEU A 370 2.57 2.71 -26.43
C LEU A 370 3.33 1.69 -27.30
N ASP A 371 4.49 1.19 -26.84
CA ASP A 371 5.20 0.11 -27.53
C ASP A 371 4.30 -1.13 -27.73
N THR A 372 3.48 -1.46 -26.72
CA THR A 372 2.57 -2.61 -26.77
C THR A 372 1.44 -2.40 -27.79
N TYR A 373 0.85 -1.21 -27.84
CA TYR A 373 -0.21 -0.88 -28.80
C TYR A 373 0.31 -0.70 -30.23
N GLU A 374 1.52 -0.18 -30.40
CA GLU A 374 2.19 -0.17 -31.71
C GLU A 374 2.47 -1.58 -32.20
N ALA A 375 2.89 -2.49 -31.32
CA ALA A 375 3.12 -3.88 -31.67
C ALA A 375 1.83 -4.58 -32.15
N ASP A 376 0.73 -4.40 -31.42
CA ASP A 376 -0.60 -4.90 -31.81
C ASP A 376 -1.05 -4.30 -33.16
N LEU A 377 -0.88 -3.00 -33.35
CA LEU A 377 -1.22 -2.34 -34.61
C LEU A 377 -0.36 -2.86 -35.79
N ALA A 378 0.93 -3.06 -35.59
CA ALA A 378 1.83 -3.63 -36.59
C ALA A 378 1.42 -5.07 -36.94
N ALA A 379 1.07 -5.88 -35.94
CA ALA A 379 0.56 -7.24 -36.13
C ALA A 379 -0.72 -7.23 -37.00
N LYS A 380 -1.69 -6.36 -36.66
CA LYS A 380 -2.95 -6.20 -37.42
C LYS A 380 -2.73 -5.74 -38.87
N LYS A 381 -1.63 -5.06 -39.16
CA LYS A 381 -1.23 -4.65 -40.52
C LYS A 381 -0.43 -5.71 -41.28
N GLY A 382 -0.08 -6.83 -40.65
CA GLY A 382 0.78 -7.87 -41.21
C GLY A 382 2.28 -7.57 -41.14
N ASN A 383 2.70 -6.51 -40.43
CA ASN A 383 4.10 -6.16 -40.23
C ASN A 383 4.70 -6.98 -39.06
N ILE A 384 4.85 -8.28 -39.25
CA ILE A 384 5.24 -9.23 -38.19
C ILE A 384 6.60 -8.90 -37.55
N GLU A 385 7.60 -8.52 -38.35
CA GLU A 385 8.95 -8.20 -37.87
C GLU A 385 8.94 -6.98 -36.93
N GLU A 386 8.25 -5.91 -37.34
CA GLU A 386 8.07 -4.71 -36.54
C GLU A 386 7.32 -5.01 -35.24
N ALA A 387 6.25 -5.81 -35.32
CA ALA A 387 5.46 -6.21 -34.16
C ALA A 387 6.31 -7.00 -33.13
N LEU A 388 7.15 -7.93 -33.58
CA LEU A 388 8.05 -8.69 -32.71
C LEU A 388 9.09 -7.79 -32.03
N LEU A 389 9.70 -6.87 -32.78
CA LEU A 389 10.67 -5.90 -32.24
C LEU A 389 10.05 -5.03 -31.15
N LEU A 390 8.86 -4.48 -31.41
CA LEU A 390 8.13 -3.63 -30.47
C LEU A 390 7.68 -4.42 -29.23
N THR A 391 7.20 -5.65 -29.43
CA THR A 391 6.80 -6.57 -28.34
C THR A 391 7.98 -6.87 -27.41
N ALA A 392 9.15 -7.21 -27.97
CA ALA A 392 10.36 -7.48 -27.19
C ALA A 392 10.82 -6.24 -26.38
N ARG A 393 10.75 -5.05 -26.99
CA ARG A 393 11.04 -3.78 -26.30
C ARG A 393 10.07 -3.50 -25.16
N ALA A 394 8.78 -3.74 -25.38
CA ALA A 394 7.74 -3.59 -24.36
C ALA A 394 7.94 -4.58 -23.21
N GLU A 395 8.26 -5.84 -23.52
CA GLU A 395 8.53 -6.90 -22.55
C GLU A 395 9.69 -6.53 -21.62
N GLN A 396 10.83 -6.10 -22.21
CA GLN A 396 11.99 -5.69 -21.44
C GLN A 396 11.63 -4.60 -20.42
N LYS A 397 10.95 -3.54 -20.87
CA LYS A 397 10.52 -2.45 -20.00
C LYS A 397 9.53 -2.92 -18.93
N ALA A 398 8.59 -3.81 -19.28
CA ALA A 398 7.64 -4.37 -18.32
C ALA A 398 8.35 -5.18 -17.21
N ARG A 399 9.39 -5.95 -17.56
CA ARG A 399 10.25 -6.69 -16.61
C ARG A 399 11.05 -5.75 -15.71
N GLU A 400 11.67 -4.71 -16.29
CA GLU A 400 12.40 -3.69 -15.52
C GLU A 400 11.50 -3.01 -14.48
N MET A 401 10.25 -2.72 -14.86
CA MET A 401 9.23 -2.16 -13.98
C MET A 401 8.56 -3.19 -13.06
N LYS A 402 8.83 -4.49 -13.22
CA LYS A 402 8.16 -5.58 -12.48
C LYS A 402 6.61 -5.55 -12.54
N SER A 403 6.04 -5.08 -13.65
CA SER A 403 4.59 -4.97 -13.82
C SER A 403 4.00 -6.23 -14.47
N GLN A 404 3.24 -7.01 -13.68
CA GLN A 404 2.56 -8.22 -14.19
C GLN A 404 1.45 -7.86 -15.17
N LEU A 405 0.72 -6.78 -14.94
CA LEU A 405 -0.29 -6.27 -15.86
C LEU A 405 0.28 -6.03 -17.26
N ASN A 406 1.43 -5.36 -17.34
CA ASN A 406 2.00 -5.06 -18.65
C ASN A 406 2.64 -6.28 -19.30
N LEU A 407 3.20 -7.21 -18.52
CA LEU A 407 3.61 -8.51 -19.05
C LEU A 407 2.43 -9.28 -19.65
N ALA A 408 1.26 -9.26 -18.99
CA ALA A 408 0.06 -9.89 -19.53
C ALA A 408 -0.39 -9.23 -20.84
N ARG A 409 -0.33 -7.89 -20.95
CA ARG A 409 -0.64 -7.18 -22.20
C ARG A 409 0.29 -7.58 -23.35
N VAL A 410 1.60 -7.62 -23.09
CA VAL A 410 2.61 -8.04 -24.06
C VAL A 410 2.41 -9.50 -24.48
N ALA A 411 2.08 -10.39 -23.53
CA ALA A 411 1.81 -11.79 -23.82
C ALA A 411 0.62 -11.99 -24.76
N ARG A 412 -0.44 -11.15 -24.68
CA ARG A 412 -1.57 -11.21 -25.63
C ARG A 412 -1.13 -10.94 -27.06
N VAL A 413 -0.32 -9.89 -27.29
CA VAL A 413 0.21 -9.58 -28.62
C VAL A 413 1.07 -10.74 -29.14
N TYR A 414 1.85 -11.37 -28.27
CA TYR A 414 2.65 -12.54 -28.65
C TYR A 414 1.80 -13.74 -29.09
N GLU A 415 0.71 -14.04 -28.37
CA GLU A 415 -0.21 -15.12 -28.75
C GLU A 415 -0.93 -14.82 -30.08
N GLU A 416 -1.31 -13.57 -30.33
CA GLU A 416 -1.89 -13.15 -31.61
C GLU A 416 -0.89 -13.32 -32.77
N LEU A 417 0.37 -12.91 -32.58
CA LEU A 417 1.43 -13.09 -33.58
C LEU A 417 1.69 -14.58 -33.88
N LYS A 418 1.66 -15.42 -32.86
CA LYS A 418 1.83 -16.87 -33.02
C LYS A 418 0.70 -17.48 -33.84
N GLN A 419 -0.54 -17.03 -33.63
CA GLN A 419 -1.69 -17.48 -34.42
C GLN A 419 -1.62 -17.07 -35.88
N GLN A 420 -0.97 -15.94 -36.21
CA GLN A 420 -0.80 -15.47 -37.59
C GLN A 420 0.32 -16.20 -38.36
N GLN A 421 1.23 -16.89 -37.66
CA GLN A 421 2.33 -17.65 -38.27
C GLN A 421 2.00 -19.12 -38.55
N MET A 422 0.92 -19.63 -37.94
CA MET A 422 0.38 -20.98 -38.18
C MET A 422 -0.62 -20.95 -39.33
#